data_AF-A0A0G0KAN9-F1
#
_entry.id   AF-A0A0G0KAN9-F1
#
_cell.length_a   1.000
_cell.length_b   1.000
_cell.length_c   1.000
_cell.angle_alpha   90.00
_cell.angle_beta   90.00
_cell.angle_gamma   90.00
#
_symmetry.space_group_name_H-M   'P 1'
#
loop_
_entity.id
_entity.type
_entity.pdbx_description
1 polymer ?
#
loop_
_entity_poly.entity_id
_entity_poly.type
_entity_poly.pdbx_seq_one_letter_code
_entity_poly.pdbx_strand_id
1 'polypeptide(L)'
;MTKITESHVEEFAIELLEAQGWKYLSPEDQELERENLSEVVLKKRLRDAINRINPYKLEIVREQAFKAVLNVASQNLVESNEAFHQMLTDARKQNSTD
;
A
#
# COMPACT_ATOMS: atom_id res chain seq x y z
N MET A 1 -34.82 -19.52 5.71
CA MET A 1 -33.76 -18.55 6.04
C MET A 1 -32.72 -18.62 4.95
N THR A 2 -32.47 -17.53 4.25
CA THR A 2 -31.30 -17.40 3.37
C THR A 2 -30.04 -17.47 4.23
N LYS A 3 -29.13 -18.39 3.90
CA LYS A 3 -27.83 -18.48 4.60
C LYS A 3 -26.97 -17.31 4.16
N ILE A 4 -26.48 -16.54 5.13
CA ILE A 4 -25.40 -15.60 4.89
C ILE A 4 -24.14 -16.42 4.59
N THR A 5 -23.48 -16.13 3.48
CA THR A 5 -22.21 -16.77 3.07
C THR A 5 -21.08 -15.74 3.12
N GLU A 6 -19.83 -16.21 3.04
CA GLU A 6 -18.65 -15.33 2.95
C GLU A 6 -18.78 -14.31 1.80
N SER A 7 -19.28 -14.74 0.64
CA SER A 7 -19.53 -13.86 -0.50
C SER A 7 -20.53 -12.75 -0.20
N HIS A 8 -21.58 -13.00 0.59
CA HIS A 8 -22.53 -11.96 0.98
C HIS A 8 -21.89 -10.91 1.91
N VAL A 9 -20.98 -11.35 2.79
CA VAL A 9 -20.25 -10.46 3.70
C VAL A 9 -19.19 -9.66 2.94
N GLU A 10 -18.50 -10.29 1.98
CA GLU A 10 -17.53 -9.65 1.10
C GLU A 10 -18.18 -8.54 0.26
N GLU A 11 -19.29 -8.84 -0.41
CA GLU A 11 -20.02 -7.87 -1.24
C GLU A 11 -20.48 -6.66 -0.40
N PHE A 12 -21.07 -6.92 0.77
CA PHE A 12 -21.45 -5.84 1.69
C PHE A 12 -20.26 -4.99 2.17
N ALA A 13 -19.12 -5.62 2.45
CA ALA A 13 -17.91 -4.91 2.88
C ALA A 13 -17.34 -4.03 1.75
N ILE A 14 -17.38 -4.51 0.51
CA ILE A 14 -16.98 -3.74 -0.67
C ILE A 14 -17.89 -2.52 -0.82
N GLU A 15 -19.21 -2.69 -0.79
CA GLU A 15 -20.17 -1.59 -0.89
C GLU A 15 -19.94 -0.52 0.20
N LEU A 16 -19.68 -0.96 1.43
CA LEU A 16 -19.40 -0.05 2.55
C LEU A 16 -18.12 0.77 2.32
N LEU A 17 -17.06 0.14 1.83
CA LEU A 17 -15.80 0.83 1.54
C LEU A 17 -15.94 1.76 0.34
N GLU A 18 -16.66 1.35 -0.71
CA GLU A 18 -16.94 2.21 -1.86
C GLU A 18 -17.75 3.45 -1.47
N ALA A 19 -18.74 3.30 -0.57
CA ALA A 19 -19.48 4.43 -0.01
C ALA A 19 -18.59 5.43 0.78
N GLN A 20 -17.46 4.97 1.31
CA GLN A 20 -16.45 5.80 1.98
C GLN A 20 -15.43 6.43 1.02
N GLY A 21 -15.56 6.17 -0.30
CA GLY A 21 -14.66 6.70 -1.32
C GLY A 21 -13.45 5.81 -1.63
N TRP A 22 -13.41 4.59 -1.10
CA TRP A 22 -12.43 3.60 -1.55
C TRP A 22 -12.82 3.08 -2.94
N LYS A 23 -11.82 2.70 -3.73
CA LYS A 23 -12.07 2.09 -5.04
C LYS A 23 -11.84 0.60 -4.93
N TYR A 24 -12.86 -0.19 -5.24
CA TYR A 24 -12.69 -1.64 -5.35
C TYR A 24 -11.74 -1.99 -6.49
N LEU A 25 -10.93 -3.02 -6.26
CA LEU A 25 -9.99 -3.54 -7.23
C LEU A 25 -10.20 -5.05 -7.35
N SER A 26 -10.67 -5.47 -8.52
CA SER A 26 -10.96 -6.88 -8.79
C SER A 26 -9.68 -7.73 -8.74
N PRO A 27 -9.77 -9.03 -8.43
CA PRO A 27 -8.62 -9.94 -8.50
C PRO A 27 -7.97 -9.97 -9.89
N GLU A 28 -8.77 -9.86 -10.95
CA GLU A 28 -8.30 -9.85 -12.35
C GLU A 28 -7.40 -8.63 -12.60
N ASP A 29 -7.83 -7.45 -12.16
CA ASP A 29 -7.05 -6.22 -12.27
C ASP A 29 -5.82 -6.24 -11.36
N GLN A 30 -5.91 -6.86 -10.19
CA GLN A 30 -4.76 -7.04 -9.29
C GLN A 30 -3.67 -7.91 -9.92
N GLU A 31 -4.06 -8.98 -10.59
CA GLU A 31 -3.13 -9.92 -11.19
C GLU A 31 -2.37 -9.29 -12.35
N LEU A 32 -3.02 -8.42 -13.14
CA LEU A 32 -2.37 -7.66 -14.20
C LEU A 32 -1.26 -6.72 -13.70
N GLU A 33 -1.31 -6.33 -12.42
CA GLU A 33 -0.31 -5.47 -11.80
C GLU A 33 0.82 -6.24 -11.10
N ARG A 34 0.69 -7.57 -10.98
CA ARG A 34 1.70 -8.44 -10.37
C ARG A 34 2.44 -9.23 -11.45
N GLU A 35 3.75 -9.32 -11.31
CA GLU A 35 4.54 -10.27 -12.11
C GLU A 35 4.46 -11.69 -11.53
N ASN A 36 4.19 -11.82 -10.22
CA ASN A 36 4.08 -13.08 -9.50
C ASN A 36 3.17 -12.93 -8.27
N LEU A 37 2.43 -13.98 -7.93
CA LEU A 37 1.62 -14.07 -6.71
C LEU A 37 2.44 -13.98 -5.40
N SER A 38 3.75 -14.22 -5.44
CA SER A 38 4.65 -14.03 -4.30
C SER A 38 4.90 -12.55 -3.97
N GLU A 39 4.60 -11.64 -4.90
CA GLU A 39 4.78 -10.20 -4.72
C GLU A 39 3.61 -9.62 -3.91
N VAL A 40 3.87 -9.37 -2.63
CA VAL A 40 2.89 -8.76 -1.71
C VAL A 40 2.69 -7.27 -1.95
N VAL A 41 3.63 -6.60 -2.63
CA VAL A 41 3.58 -5.16 -2.93
C VAL A 41 3.28 -4.91 -4.40
N LEU A 42 2.25 -4.11 -4.67
CA LEU A 42 1.95 -3.60 -6.02
C LEU A 42 2.92 -2.45 -6.37
N LYS A 43 4.08 -2.82 -6.93
CA LYS A 43 5.21 -1.91 -7.21
C LYS A 43 4.80 -0.67 -8.01
N LYS A 44 3.99 -0.84 -9.07
CA LYS A 44 3.53 0.27 -9.92
C LYS A 44 2.69 1.28 -9.12
N ARG A 45 1.67 0.80 -8.39
CA ARG A 45 0.84 1.65 -7.52
C ARG A 45 1.63 2.35 -6.44
N LEU A 46 2.59 1.65 -5.83
CA LEU A 46 3.45 2.26 -4.81
C LEU A 46 4.25 3.43 -5.41
N ARG A 47 4.88 3.24 -6.58
CA ARG A 47 5.62 4.30 -7.26
C ARG A 47 4.70 5.47 -7.64
N ASP A 48 3.53 5.19 -8.21
CA ASP A 48 2.56 6.23 -8.58
C ASP A 48 2.04 6.99 -7.34
N ALA A 49 1.82 6.30 -6.22
CA ALA A 49 1.42 6.92 -4.96
C ALA A 49 2.53 7.82 -4.41
N ILE A 50 3.80 7.38 -4.42
CA ILE A 50 4.94 8.20 -3.99
C ILE A 50 5.04 9.46 -4.86
N ASN A 51 4.88 9.33 -6.18
CA ASN A 51 4.91 10.44 -7.13
C ASN A 51 3.77 11.43 -6.88
N ARG A 52 2.55 10.92 -6.63
CA ARG A 52 1.35 11.72 -6.36
C ARG A 52 1.41 12.47 -5.03
N ILE A 53 1.93 11.82 -3.98
CA ILE A 53 2.02 12.40 -2.63
C ILE A 53 3.18 13.42 -2.55
N ASN A 54 4.28 13.18 -3.29
CA ASN A 54 5.49 13.99 -3.21
C ASN A 54 5.85 14.67 -4.55
N PRO A 55 4.97 15.47 -5.18
CA PRO A 55 5.23 16.03 -6.50
C PRO A 55 6.39 17.05 -6.51
N TYR A 56 6.67 17.70 -5.38
CA TYR A 56 7.70 18.73 -5.24
C TYR A 56 9.11 18.17 -4.95
N LYS A 57 9.23 16.88 -4.68
CA LYS A 57 10.52 16.24 -4.41
C LYS A 57 11.16 15.79 -5.73
N LEU A 58 12.48 15.84 -5.78
CA LEU A 58 13.25 15.37 -6.93
C LEU A 58 12.98 13.89 -7.19
N GLU A 59 12.97 13.51 -8.47
CA GLU A 59 12.73 12.13 -8.89
C GLU A 59 13.67 11.13 -8.21
N ILE A 60 14.94 11.49 -8.07
CA ILE A 60 15.94 10.66 -7.38
C ILE A 60 15.55 10.36 -5.93
N VAL A 61 14.94 11.32 -5.22
CA VAL A 61 14.50 11.15 -3.83
C VAL A 61 13.27 10.24 -3.76
N ARG A 62 12.34 10.39 -4.72
CA ARG A 62 11.16 9.53 -4.83
C ARG A 62 11.53 8.08 -5.13
N GLU A 63 12.51 7.88 -6.01
CA GLU A 63 13.01 6.55 -6.35
C GLU A 63 13.80 5.92 -5.19
N GLN A 64 14.58 6.71 -4.44
CA GLN A 64 15.20 6.25 -3.20
C GLN A 64 14.16 5.81 -2.17
N ALA A 65 13.09 6.58 -1.98
CA ALA A 65 11.99 6.22 -1.08
C ALA A 65 11.30 4.92 -1.53
N PHE A 66 11.03 4.77 -2.83
CA PHE A 66 10.47 3.56 -3.40
C PHE A 66 11.32 2.32 -3.10
N LYS A 67 12.63 2.40 -3.31
CA LYS A 67 13.57 1.31 -3.01
C LYS A 67 13.67 1.04 -1.51
N ALA A 68 13.67 2.08 -0.68
CA ALA A 68 13.73 1.92 0.77
C ALA A 68 12.53 1.11 1.28
N VAL A 69 11.32 1.42 0.80
CA VAL A 69 10.09 0.69 1.17
C VAL A 69 10.12 -0.78 0.72
N LEU A 70 10.60 -1.06 -0.49
CA LEU A 70 10.68 -2.44 -0.98
C LEU A 70 11.74 -3.29 -0.24
N ASN A 71 12.77 -2.65 0.30
CA ASN A 71 13.87 -3.34 0.99
C ASN A 71 13.66 -3.49 2.51
N VAL A 72 12.45 -3.20 3.03
CA VAL A 72 12.11 -3.39 4.46
C VAL A 72 12.01 -4.88 4.85
N ALA A 73 12.36 -5.81 3.95
CA ALA A 73 12.35 -7.24 4.20
C ALA A 73 13.39 -7.64 5.28
N SER A 74 12.96 -7.62 6.54
CA SER A 74 13.65 -8.34 7.62
C SER A 74 13.18 -9.80 7.65
N GLN A 75 13.88 -10.67 8.38
CA GLN A 75 13.48 -12.08 8.54
C GLN A 75 12.15 -12.24 9.31
N ASN A 76 11.64 -11.16 9.93
CA ASN A 76 10.42 -11.15 10.72
C ASN A 76 9.37 -10.21 10.10
N LEU A 77 8.19 -10.73 9.78
CA LEU A 77 7.09 -9.94 9.20
C LEU A 77 6.60 -8.84 10.14
N VAL A 78 6.64 -9.05 11.46
CA VAL A 78 6.18 -8.07 12.45
C VAL A 78 7.12 -6.88 12.49
N GLU A 79 8.43 -7.12 12.56
CA GLU A 79 9.46 -6.08 12.55
C GLU A 79 9.44 -5.31 11.22
N SER A 80 9.23 -6.00 10.10
CA SER A 80 9.10 -5.37 8.78
C SER A 80 7.87 -4.44 8.73
N ASN A 81 6.73 -4.88 9.27
CA ASN A 81 5.52 -4.06 9.31
C ASN A 81 5.69 -2.83 10.21
N GLU A 82 6.35 -2.98 11.37
CA GLU A 82 6.63 -1.87 12.27
C GLU A 82 7.57 -0.84 11.61
N ALA A 83 8.66 -1.31 11.00
CA ALA A 83 9.60 -0.43 10.29
C ALA A 83 8.91 0.32 9.15
N PHE A 84 8.05 -0.35 8.37
CA PHE A 84 7.27 0.30 7.33
C PHE A 84 6.30 1.36 7.90
N HIS A 85 5.62 1.06 9.01
CA HIS A 85 4.74 2.01 9.68
C HIS A 85 5.53 3.23 10.20
N GLN A 86 6.68 3.00 10.83
CA GLN A 86 7.58 4.08 11.28
C GLN A 86 8.01 4.97 10.12
N MET A 87 8.40 4.40 8.96
CA MET A 87 8.73 5.18 7.77
C MET A 87 7.58 6.08 7.30
N LEU A 88 6.33 5.64 7.42
CA LEU A 88 5.15 6.43 7.07
C LEU A 88 4.85 7.54 8.10
N THR A 89 5.02 7.27 9.40
CA THR A 89 4.67 8.22 10.46
C THR A 89 5.79 9.19 10.84
N ASP A 90 7.05 8.74 10.83
CA ASP A 90 8.21 9.53 11.26
C ASP A 90 8.64 10.58 10.24
N ALA A 91 8.08 10.58 9.03
CA ALA A 91 8.21 11.68 8.08
C ALA A 91 7.77 13.04 8.66
N ARG A 92 6.98 13.04 9.76
CA ARG A 92 6.61 14.27 10.49
C ARG A 92 7.70 14.81 11.43
N LYS A 93 8.70 14.01 11.84
CA LYS A 93 9.73 14.41 12.81
C LYS A 93 10.94 15.10 12.19
N GLN A 94 11.23 14.90 10.91
CA GLN A 94 12.37 15.54 10.23
C GLN A 94 12.19 17.04 9.92
N ASN A 95 11.03 17.65 10.26
CA ASN A 95 10.86 19.11 10.22
C ASN A 95 11.21 19.79 11.56
N SER A 96 11.91 19.10 12.48
CA SER A 96 12.32 19.66 13.77
C SER A 96 13.73 19.22 14.15
N THR A 97 14.74 19.55 13.34
CA THR A 97 16.10 19.76 13.86
C THR A 97 16.84 20.70 12.90
N ASP A 98 17.06 21.93 13.38
CA ASP A 98 18.06 22.96 13.04
C ASP A 98 18.33 23.36 11.57
#